data_AF-A0ABD6I903-F1
#
_entry.id   AF-A0ABD6I903-F1
#
_cell.length_a   1.000
_cell.length_b   1.000
_cell.length_c   1.000
_cell.angle_alpha   90.00
_cell.angle_beta   90.00
_cell.angle_gamma   90.00
#
_symmetry.space_group_name_H-M   'P 1'
#
loop_
_entity.id
_entity.type
_entity.pdbx_description
1 polymer ?
#
loop_
_entity_poly.entity_id
_entity_poly.type
_entity_poly.pdbx_seq_one_letter_code
_entity_poly.pdbx_strand_id
1 'polypeptide(L)'
;MQEFKGTPGPWRFDEQEALSGGPVFYIAQDDNAKYTPNYSDVSQTCSGEIKHIQKANAQLIAAAPNLLEELQKLREYVINVCDVDEEDCHSEHPLMSSRAAISKALGEE
;
A
#
# COMPACT_ATOMS: atom_id res chain seq x y z
N MET A 1 17.69 -3.18 -0.91
CA MET A 1 16.40 -2.89 -0.23
C MET A 1 15.85 -4.19 0.34
N GLN A 2 15.24 -4.13 1.52
CA GLN A 2 14.53 -5.29 2.08
C GLN A 2 13.24 -5.55 1.30
N GLU A 3 12.93 -6.83 1.09
CA GLU A 3 11.79 -7.27 0.27
C GLU A 3 10.49 -7.35 1.10
N PHE A 4 9.39 -6.89 0.51
CA PHE A 4 8.06 -7.06 1.07
C PHE A 4 7.63 -8.53 1.03
N LYS A 5 7.34 -9.12 2.19
CA LYS A 5 7.00 -10.55 2.34
C LYS A 5 5.56 -10.90 1.96
N GLY A 6 4.70 -9.91 1.72
CA GLY A 6 3.31 -10.11 1.34
C GLY A 6 3.14 -10.40 -0.15
N THR A 7 1.90 -10.31 -0.64
CA THR A 7 1.61 -10.48 -2.07
C THR A 7 2.34 -9.40 -2.87
N PRO A 8 3.24 -9.74 -3.81
CA PRO A 8 3.95 -8.72 -4.57
C PRO A 8 2.98 -7.91 -5.44
N GLY A 9 3.34 -6.66 -5.75
CA GLY A 9 2.60 -5.83 -6.69
C GLY A 9 2.75 -6.31 -8.15
N PRO A 10 2.07 -5.67 -9.10
CA PRO A 10 1.08 -4.61 -8.87
C PRO A 10 -0.24 -5.16 -8.32
N TRP A 11 -0.89 -4.38 -7.45
CA TRP A 11 -2.27 -4.62 -7.04
C TRP A 11 -3.19 -3.67 -7.78
N ARG A 12 -4.42 -4.12 -8.02
CA ARG A 12 -5.49 -3.34 -8.63
C ARG A 12 -6.71 -3.29 -7.73
N PHE A 13 -7.39 -2.17 -7.81
CA PHE A 13 -8.75 -2.01 -7.32
C PHE A 13 -9.73 -2.59 -8.35
N ASP A 14 -10.71 -3.35 -7.88
CA ASP A 14 -11.81 -3.83 -8.71
C ASP A 14 -13.15 -3.49 -8.04
N GLU A 15 -14.13 -3.09 -8.85
CA GLU A 15 -15.48 -2.74 -8.42
C GLU A 15 -16.47 -3.63 -9.16
N GLN A 16 -17.15 -4.50 -8.41
CA GLN A 16 -18.13 -5.43 -8.97
C GLN A 16 -19.47 -5.28 -8.25
N GLU A 17 -20.53 -5.85 -8.81
CA GLU A 17 -21.85 -5.85 -8.18
C GLU A 17 -22.05 -7.16 -7.39
N ALA A 18 -22.39 -7.05 -6.10
CA ALA A 18 -22.79 -8.20 -5.30
C ALA A 18 -24.13 -8.77 -5.78
N LEU A 19 -24.35 -10.06 -5.49
CA LEU A 19 -25.65 -10.72 -5.66
C LEU A 19 -26.81 -10.02 -4.94
N SER A 20 -26.50 -9.19 -3.93
CA SER A 20 -27.47 -8.36 -3.19
C SER A 20 -27.81 -7.02 -3.86
N GLY A 21 -27.24 -6.72 -5.04
CA GLY A 21 -27.55 -5.52 -5.83
C GLY A 21 -26.79 -4.25 -5.42
N GLY A 22 -25.58 -4.39 -4.88
CA GLY A 22 -24.75 -3.25 -4.46
C GLY A 22 -23.27 -3.43 -4.83
N PRO A 23 -22.51 -2.32 -5.00
CA PRO A 23 -21.10 -2.41 -5.34
C PRO A 23 -20.27 -3.01 -4.20
N VAL A 24 -19.36 -3.91 -4.57
CA VAL A 24 -18.31 -4.49 -3.73
C VAL A 24 -16.96 -4.10 -4.31
N PHE A 25 -16.08 -3.63 -3.42
CA PHE A 25 -14.73 -3.26 -3.76
C PHE A 25 -13.76 -4.38 -3.35
N TYR A 26 -12.96 -4.82 -4.30
CA TYR A 26 -11.94 -5.83 -4.13
C TYR A 26 -10.55 -5.24 -4.37
N ILE A 27 -9.58 -5.85 -3.70
CA ILE A 27 -8.17 -5.67 -4.02
C ILE A 27 -7.68 -7.00 -4.58
N ALA A 28 -7.16 -6.94 -5.80
CA ALA A 28 -6.67 -8.06 -6.56
C ALA A 28 -5.24 -7.78 -7.02
N GLN A 29 -4.52 -8.81 -7.47
CA GLN A 29 -3.38 -8.58 -8.34
C GLN A 29 -3.87 -8.38 -9.78
N ASP A 30 -2.99 -7.87 -10.64
CA ASP A 30 -3.25 -7.85 -12.08
C ASP A 30 -3.58 -9.24 -12.64
N ASP A 31 -4.31 -9.25 -13.75
CA ASP A 31 -4.77 -10.48 -14.39
C ASP A 31 -3.58 -11.38 -14.75
N ASN A 32 -3.72 -12.68 -14.51
CA ASN A 32 -2.68 -13.71 -14.66
C ASN A 32 -1.54 -13.67 -13.65
N ALA A 33 -1.61 -12.85 -12.60
CA ALA A 33 -0.65 -12.91 -11.51
C ALA A 33 -0.80 -14.21 -10.70
N LYS A 34 0.32 -14.70 -10.16
CA LYS A 34 0.47 -16.04 -9.57
C LYS A 34 -0.58 -16.42 -8.51
N TYR A 35 -1.16 -15.42 -7.82
CA TYR A 35 -1.96 -15.63 -6.63
C TYR A 35 -3.44 -15.15 -6.78
N THR A 36 -3.90 -14.75 -7.99
CA THR A 36 -5.29 -14.28 -8.28
C THR A 36 -6.40 -15.30 -7.95
N PRO A 37 -7.65 -14.86 -7.58
CA PRO A 37 -8.22 -13.55 -7.92
C PRO A 37 -8.58 -12.55 -6.79
N ASN A 38 -8.98 -12.94 -5.58
CA ASN A 38 -9.53 -11.98 -4.59
C ASN A 38 -8.83 -12.10 -3.22
N TYR A 39 -8.18 -11.03 -2.74
CA TYR A 39 -7.46 -11.06 -1.45
C TYR A 39 -8.23 -10.43 -0.28
N SER A 40 -9.05 -9.41 -0.55
CA SER A 40 -9.74 -8.68 0.52
C SER A 40 -11.03 -8.02 0.03
N ASP A 41 -12.12 -8.26 0.77
CA ASP A 41 -13.40 -7.57 0.63
C ASP A 41 -13.36 -6.26 1.44
N VAL A 42 -13.43 -5.11 0.76
CA VAL A 42 -13.37 -3.81 1.46
C VAL A 42 -14.76 -3.29 1.82
N SER A 43 -15.86 -3.75 1.18
CA SER A 43 -17.16 -3.06 1.31
C SER A 43 -18.45 -3.85 1.37
N GLN A 44 -18.44 -5.14 1.69
CA GLN A 44 -19.69 -5.93 1.67
C GLN A 44 -20.78 -5.43 2.66
N THR A 45 -20.46 -4.58 3.64
CA THR A 45 -21.37 -4.23 4.75
C THR A 45 -21.74 -2.74 4.87
N CYS A 46 -21.27 -1.86 3.99
CA CYS A 46 -21.45 -0.41 4.15
C CYS A 46 -22.43 0.23 3.17
N SER A 47 -23.10 1.30 3.61
CA SER A 47 -24.10 2.05 2.83
C SER A 47 -23.92 3.57 2.95
N GLY A 48 -24.51 4.32 2.03
CA GLY A 48 -24.43 5.79 2.01
C GLY A 48 -23.01 6.32 1.80
N GLU A 49 -22.67 7.43 2.47
CA GLU A 49 -21.36 8.11 2.38
C GLU A 49 -20.17 7.20 2.71
N ILE A 50 -20.37 6.19 3.55
CA ILE A 50 -19.35 5.23 3.95
C ILE A 50 -18.81 4.44 2.74
N LYS A 51 -19.60 4.30 1.66
CA LYS A 51 -19.15 3.64 0.42
C LYS A 51 -18.02 4.40 -0.28
N HIS A 52 -18.10 5.73 -0.33
CA HIS A 52 -17.06 6.54 -0.99
C HIS A 52 -15.73 6.46 -0.22
N ILE A 53 -15.81 6.43 1.11
CA ILE A 53 -14.64 6.25 1.99
C ILE A 53 -14.00 4.88 1.74
N GLN A 54 -14.81 3.81 1.66
CA GLN A 54 -14.29 2.47 1.42
C GLN A 54 -13.66 2.31 0.04
N LYS A 55 -14.25 2.91 -0.99
CA LYS A 55 -13.64 2.95 -2.33
C LYS A 55 -12.27 3.62 -2.29
N ALA A 56 -12.17 4.79 -1.65
CA ALA A 56 -10.91 5.51 -1.51
C ALA A 56 -9.86 4.69 -0.73
N ASN A 57 -10.27 4.02 0.35
CA ASN A 57 -9.40 3.14 1.12
C ASN A 57 -8.91 1.94 0.29
N ALA A 58 -9.81 1.31 -0.48
CA ALA A 58 -9.44 0.19 -1.35
C ALA A 58 -8.42 0.60 -2.41
N GLN A 59 -8.60 1.78 -3.02
CA GLN A 59 -7.65 2.35 -3.97
C GLN A 59 -6.28 2.63 -3.33
N LEU A 60 -6.26 3.20 -2.11
CA LEU A 60 -5.02 3.45 -1.37
C LEU A 60 -4.27 2.15 -1.05
N ILE A 61 -4.99 1.13 -0.58
CA ILE A 61 -4.39 -0.16 -0.25
C ILE A 61 -3.86 -0.84 -1.53
N ALA A 62 -4.59 -0.77 -2.65
CA ALA A 62 -4.10 -1.28 -3.94
C ALA A 62 -2.80 -0.57 -4.39
N ALA A 63 -2.63 0.71 -4.08
CA ALA A 63 -1.39 1.43 -4.38
C ALA A 63 -0.23 1.11 -3.40
N ALA A 64 -0.50 0.44 -2.26
CA ALA A 64 0.47 0.29 -1.18
C ALA A 64 1.81 -0.35 -1.58
N PRO A 65 1.86 -1.41 -2.41
CA PRO A 65 3.14 -1.98 -2.85
C PRO A 65 3.99 -0.97 -3.65
N ASN A 66 3.37 -0.26 -4.58
CA ASN A 66 4.03 0.77 -5.39
C ASN A 66 4.48 1.95 -4.51
N LEU A 67 3.64 2.37 -3.55
CA LEU A 67 4.01 3.44 -2.61
C LEU A 67 5.19 3.04 -1.72
N LEU A 68 5.25 1.79 -1.26
CA LEU A 68 6.39 1.27 -0.50
C LEU A 68 7.67 1.29 -1.34
N GLU A 69 7.60 0.79 -2.58
CA GLU A 69 8.73 0.77 -3.51
C GLU A 69 9.26 2.19 -3.78
N GLU A 70 8.37 3.13 -4.11
CA GLU A 70 8.76 4.52 -4.38
C GLU A 70 9.29 5.24 -3.13
N LEU A 71 8.76 4.94 -1.93
CA LEU A 71 9.30 5.46 -0.68
C LEU A 71 10.72 4.93 -0.40
N GLN A 72 10.97 3.65 -0.66
CA GLN A 72 12.31 3.07 -0.53
C GLN A 72 13.30 3.73 -1.50
N LYS A 73 12.92 3.95 -2.77
CA LYS A 73 13.74 4.68 -3.76
C LYS A 73 14.01 6.12 -3.36
N LEU A 74 12.98 6.85 -2.91
CA LEU A 74 13.12 8.23 -2.45
C LEU A 74 14.10 8.32 -1.28
N ARG A 75 13.99 7.39 -0.33
CA ARG A 75 14.89 7.32 0.82
C ARG A 75 16.33 7.10 0.38
N GLU A 76 16.57 6.12 -0.48
CA GLU A 76 17.89 5.81 -1.04
C GLU A 76 18.50 7.02 -1.79
N TYR A 77 17.68 7.75 -2.55
CA TYR A 77 18.10 8.98 -3.21
C TYR A 77 18.57 10.04 -2.21
N VAL A 78 17.81 10.28 -1.14
CA VAL A 78 18.17 11.29 -0.13
C VAL A 78 19.48 10.94 0.57
N ILE A 79 19.71 9.67 0.91
CA ILE A 79 20.95 9.24 1.57
C ILE A 79 22.14 9.38 0.62
N ASN A 80 22.02 8.82 -0.58
CA ASN A 80 23.16 8.68 -1.48
C ASN A 80 23.47 9.95 -2.29
N VAL A 81 22.44 10.71 -2.68
CA VAL A 81 22.58 11.87 -3.57
C VAL A 81 22.64 13.17 -2.80
N CYS A 82 21.84 13.30 -1.73
CA CYS A 82 21.89 14.48 -0.87
C CYS A 82 22.92 14.36 0.26
N ASP A 83 23.67 13.24 0.33
CA ASP A 83 24.74 12.96 1.30
C ASP A 83 24.28 13.17 2.75
N VAL A 84 23.07 12.71 3.05
CA VAL A 84 22.48 12.82 4.39
C VAL A 84 22.84 11.58 5.19
N ASP A 85 23.63 11.77 6.25
CA ASP A 85 23.94 10.71 7.21
C ASP A 85 22.70 10.41 8.08
N GLU A 86 22.30 9.15 8.10
CA GLU A 86 21.16 8.68 8.89
C GLU A 86 21.44 8.70 10.39
N GLU A 87 22.70 8.53 10.80
CA GLU A 87 23.09 8.46 12.21
C GLU A 87 23.08 9.84 12.87
N ASP A 88 23.33 10.89 12.08
CA ASP A 88 23.31 12.30 12.51
C ASP A 88 21.95 12.99 12.30
N CYS A 89 20.94 12.26 11.82
CA CYS A 89 19.61 12.82 11.59
C CYS A 89 18.86 13.10 12.91
N HIS A 90 18.26 14.29 13.01
CA HIS A 90 17.30 14.60 14.06
C HIS A 90 16.09 13.65 13.99
N SER A 91 15.46 13.34 15.13
CA SER A 91 14.32 12.40 15.21
C SER A 91 13.12 12.81 14.36
N GLU A 92 12.93 14.11 14.16
CA GLU A 92 11.86 14.68 13.30
C GLU A 92 12.23 14.75 11.82
N HIS A 93 13.46 14.34 11.45
CA HIS A 93 13.87 14.34 10.05
C HIS A 93 13.02 13.35 9.24
N PRO A 94 12.57 13.72 8.02
CA PRO A 94 11.73 12.84 7.20
C PRO A 94 12.31 11.43 6.98
N LEU A 95 13.64 11.28 6.93
CA LEU A 95 14.29 9.97 6.86
C LEU A 95 13.89 9.03 8.02
N MET A 96 13.78 9.55 9.24
CA MET A 96 13.41 8.76 10.41
C MET A 96 11.96 8.28 10.33
N SER A 97 11.05 9.18 9.95
CA SER A 97 9.65 8.83 9.73
C SER A 97 9.47 7.82 8.57
N SER A 98 10.26 7.95 7.50
CA SER A 98 10.23 7.02 6.37
C SER A 98 10.73 5.63 6.77
N ARG A 99 11.76 5.55 7.62
CA ARG A 99 12.27 4.28 8.15
C ARG A 99 11.20 3.56 8.96
N ALA A 100 10.52 4.28 9.86
CA ALA A 100 9.43 3.71 10.65
C ALA A 100 8.28 3.20 9.76
N ALA A 101 7.86 3.99 8.77
CA ALA A 101 6.81 3.59 7.83
C ALA A 101 7.20 2.34 7.01
N ILE A 102 8.44 2.25 6.55
CA ILE A 102 8.96 1.10 5.81
C ILE A 102 9.01 -0.14 6.73
N SER A 103 9.58 -0.04 7.93
CA SER A 103 9.65 -1.17 8.87
C SER A 103 8.26 -1.70 9.23
N LYS A 104 7.30 -0.81 9.45
CA LYS A 104 5.90 -1.19 9.66
C LYS A 104 5.31 -1.93 8.44
N ALA A 105 5.55 -1.42 7.23
CA ALA A 105 5.08 -2.06 5.99
C ALA A 105 5.74 -3.42 5.73
N LEU A 106 6.99 -3.61 6.17
CA LEU A 106 7.72 -4.89 6.07
C LEU A 106 7.41 -5.86 7.23
N GLY A 107 6.65 -5.43 8.24
CA GLY A 107 6.29 -6.25 9.41
C GLY A 107 7.46 -6.46 10.38
N GLU A 108 8.34 -5.46 10.51
CA GLU A 108 9.51 -5.47 11.40
C GLU A 108 9.26 -4.76 12.74
N GLU A 109 8.07 -4.19 12.91
CA GLU A 109 7.57 -3.52 14.12
C GLU A 109 6.52 -4.38 14.85
#